data_AF-A0A1S3Y9J6-F1
#
_entry.id   AF-A0A1S3Y9J6-F1
#
_cell.length_a   1.000
_cell.length_b   1.000
_cell.length_c   1.000
_cell.angle_alpha   90.00
_cell.angle_beta   90.00
_cell.angle_gamma   90.00
#
_symmetry.space_group_name_H-M   'P 1'
#
loop_
_entity.id
_entity.type
_entity.pdbx_description
1 polymer ?
#
loop_
_entity_poly.entity_id
_entity_poly.type
_entity_poly.pdbx_seq_one_letter_code
_entity_poly.pdbx_strand_id
1 'polypeptide(L)'
;MPPEAIDLASRLLQYSPSLRCTALEACAHPFFDELREPNARLPNGRPLPPLFNFKQELSGASSDLINRLIPEHIKRQMGMQFFSSNNDMDMT
;
A
#
# COMPACT_ATOMS: atom_id res chain seq x y z
N MET A 1 8.92 -1.82 21.49
CA MET A 1 8.04 -2.12 20.35
C MET A 1 7.50 -0.81 19.81
N PRO A 2 7.29 -0.67 18.50
CA PRO A 2 6.69 0.52 17.91
C PRO A 2 5.27 0.69 18.49
N PRO A 3 4.91 1.82 19.10
CA PRO A 3 3.57 2.05 19.63
C PRO A 3 2.47 1.90 18.56
N GLU A 4 2.81 2.16 17.29
CA GLU A 4 1.94 2.04 16.12
C GLU A 4 1.52 0.58 15.87
N ALA A 5 2.42 -0.38 16.12
CA ALA A 5 2.13 -1.80 15.95
C ALA A 5 1.11 -2.29 16.97
N ILE A 6 1.23 -1.79 18.21
CA ILE A 6 0.31 -2.12 19.30
C ILE A 6 -1.06 -1.51 19.01
N ASP A 7 -1.12 -0.24 18.58
CA ASP A 7 -2.40 0.42 18.24
C ASP A 7 -3.13 -0.32 17.11
N LEU A 8 -2.42 -0.73 16.05
CA LEU A 8 -3.00 -1.51 14.96
C LEU A 8 -3.55 -2.86 15.45
N ALA A 9 -2.80 -3.59 16.27
CA ALA A 9 -3.23 -4.86 16.81
C ALA A 9 -4.47 -4.70 17.70
N SER A 10 -4.53 -3.66 18.53
CA SER A 10 -5.68 -3.35 19.36
C SER A 10 -6.93 -3.03 18.55
N ARG A 11 -6.81 -2.35 17.41
CA ARG A 11 -7.94 -2.06 16.49
C ARG A 11 -8.43 -3.28 15.72
N LEU A 12 -7.53 -4.21 15.39
CA LEU A 12 -7.87 -5.45 14.69
C LEU A 12 -8.47 -6.50 15.63
N LEU A 13 -7.91 -6.65 16.83
CA LEU A 13 -8.27 -7.68 17.81
C LEU A 13 -9.39 -7.20 18.74
N GLN A 14 -10.40 -6.54 18.19
CA GLN A 14 -11.59 -6.15 18.94
C GLN A 14 -12.61 -7.29 19.00
N TYR A 15 -13.16 -7.52 20.20
CA TYR A 15 -14.26 -8.47 20.41
C TYR A 15 -15.49 -8.09 19.57
N SER A 16 -15.85 -6.80 19.57
CA SER A 16 -16.98 -6.30 18.78
C SER A 16 -16.60 -6.19 17.30
N PRO A 17 -17.28 -6.90 16.39
CA PRO A 17 -16.99 -6.84 14.95
C PRO A 17 -17.17 -5.44 14.36
N SER A 18 -18.11 -4.66 14.89
CA SER A 18 -18.39 -3.29 14.47
C SER A 18 -17.31 -2.28 14.87
N LEU A 19 -16.45 -2.62 15.84
CA LEU A 19 -15.33 -1.78 16.26
C LEU A 19 -14.00 -2.19 15.61
N ARG A 20 -13.97 -3.30 14.86
CA ARG A 20 -12.77 -3.69 14.14
C ARG A 20 -12.51 -2.70 13.01
N CYS A 21 -11.26 -2.28 12.87
CA CYS A 21 -10.87 -1.51 11.70
C CYS A 21 -11.03 -2.36 10.43
N THR A 22 -11.44 -1.72 9.36
CA THR A 22 -11.53 -2.38 8.04
C THR A 22 -10.13 -2.69 7.51
N ALA A 23 -10.03 -3.65 6.58
CA ALA A 23 -8.75 -3.99 5.95
C ALA A 23 -8.09 -2.77 5.30
N LEU A 24 -8.88 -1.90 4.66
CA LEU A 24 -8.39 -0.68 4.02
C LEU A 24 -7.87 0.35 5.02
N GLU A 25 -8.57 0.54 6.14
CA GLU A 25 -8.10 1.43 7.21
C GLU A 25 -6.83 0.89 7.87
N ALA A 26 -6.76 -0.43 8.09
CA ALA A 26 -5.56 -1.09 8.59
C ALA A 26 -4.38 -0.90 7.63
N CYS A 27 -4.60 -1.05 6.32
CA CYS A 27 -3.58 -0.77 5.32
C CYS A 27 -3.16 0.70 5.35
N ALA A 28 -4.07 1.65 5.59
CA ALA A 28 -3.79 3.08 5.71
C ALA A 28 -3.12 3.49 7.05
N HIS A 29 -2.79 2.54 7.92
CA HIS A 29 -2.22 2.82 9.24
C HIS A 29 -0.77 3.31 9.15
N PRO A 30 -0.30 4.19 10.07
CA PRO A 30 1.08 4.69 10.11
C PRO A 30 2.14 3.60 10.27
N PHE A 31 1.75 2.45 10.83
CA PHE A 31 2.62 1.28 10.92
C PHE A 31 3.18 0.84 9.57
N PHE A 32 2.45 1.08 8.48
CA PHE A 32 2.89 0.77 7.11
C PHE A 32 3.49 1.99 6.37
N ASP A 33 3.70 3.14 7.03
CA ASP A 33 4.30 4.31 6.39
C ASP A 33 5.74 4.03 5.94
N GLU A 34 6.49 3.21 6.68
CA GLU A 34 7.82 2.77 6.26
C GLU A 34 7.82 2.04 4.90
N LEU A 35 6.73 1.35 4.54
CA LEU A 35 6.60 0.70 3.23
C LEU A 35 6.21 1.66 2.11
N ARG A 36 5.69 2.85 2.47
CA ARG A 36 5.34 3.93 1.55
C ARG A 36 6.54 4.82 1.23
N GLU A 37 7.62 4.73 1.98
CA GLU A 37 8.82 5.51 1.69
C GLU A 37 9.43 5.06 0.35
N PRO A 38 9.82 5.99 -0.55
CA PRO A 38 10.41 5.64 -1.85
C PRO A 38 11.74 4.89 -1.73
N ASN A 39 12.39 4.99 -0.56
CA ASN A 39 13.65 4.32 -0.25
C ASN A 39 13.46 3.01 0.53
N ALA A 40 12.22 2.60 0.77
CA ALA A 40 11.92 1.39 1.51
C ALA A 40 12.44 0.17 0.76
N ARG A 41 13.30 -0.61 1.43
CA ARG A 41 13.93 -1.80 0.89
C ARG A 41 13.73 -2.94 1.86
N LEU A 42 13.66 -4.14 1.30
CA LEU A 42 13.71 -5.34 2.11
C LEU A 42 15.05 -5.39 2.86
N PRO A 43 15.13 -6.01 4.05
CA PRO A 43 16.36 -6.12 4.82
C PRO A 43 17.48 -6.87 4.09
N ASN A 44 17.16 -7.58 3.00
CA ASN A 44 18.11 -8.22 2.09
C ASN A 44 18.62 -7.28 0.97
N GLY A 45 18.24 -6.01 0.97
CA GLY A 45 18.61 -4.99 -0.02
C GLY A 45 17.81 -5.01 -1.32
N ARG A 46 16.84 -5.94 -1.49
CA ARG A 46 15.99 -6.01 -2.68
C ARG A 46 14.88 -4.94 -2.64
N PRO A 47 14.40 -4.48 -3.82
CA PRO A 47 13.23 -3.62 -3.88
C PRO A 47 11.99 -4.34 -3.35
N LEU A 48 11.06 -3.59 -2.76
CA LEU A 48 9.77 -4.12 -2.34
C LEU A 48 8.97 -4.63 -3.56
N PRO A 49 8.18 -5.72 -3.41
CA PRO A 49 7.25 -6.14 -4.44
C PRO A 49 6.18 -5.05 -4.71
N PRO A 50 5.37 -5.15 -5.78
CA PRO A 50 4.28 -4.21 -6.02
C PRO A 50 3.21 -4.31 -4.92
N LEU A 51 3.30 -3.46 -3.90
CA LEU A 51 2.41 -3.46 -2.73
C LEU A 51 1.11 -2.66 -2.94
N PHE A 52 1.13 -1.71 -3.86
CA PHE A 52 0.09 -0.70 -4.02
C PHE A 52 -0.73 -0.89 -5.31
N ASN A 53 -0.78 -2.11 -5.84
CA ASN A 53 -1.48 -2.47 -7.08
C ASN A 53 -3.00 -2.62 -6.91
N PHE A 54 -3.62 -1.70 -6.18
CA PHE A 54 -5.05 -1.74 -5.93
C PHE A 54 -5.84 -1.53 -7.24
N LYS A 55 -6.73 -2.46 -7.56
CA LYS A 55 -7.60 -2.38 -8.74
C LYS A 55 -9.04 -2.09 -8.36
N GLN A 56 -9.70 -3.10 -7.79
CA GLN A 56 -11.12 -3.05 -7.45
C GLN A 56 -11.37 -2.84 -5.96
N GLU A 57 -10.38 -3.14 -5.11
CA GLU A 57 -10.47 -3.02 -3.65
C GLU A 57 -10.73 -1.58 -3.16
N LEU A 58 -10.46 -0.57 -3.99
CA LEU A 58 -10.69 0.84 -3.64
C LEU A 58 -12.05 1.38 -4.10
N SER A 59 -12.85 0.61 -4.84
CA SER A 59 -14.10 1.12 -5.43
C SER A 59 -15.16 1.54 -4.40
N GLY A 60 -15.05 1.08 -3.16
CA GLY A 60 -15.90 1.47 -2.03
C GLY A 60 -15.19 2.31 -0.96
N ALA A 61 -13.92 2.68 -1.18
CA ALA A 61 -13.13 3.42 -0.21
C ALA A 61 -13.39 4.93 -0.31
N SER A 62 -13.24 5.66 0.80
CA SER A 62 -13.26 7.11 0.77
C SER A 62 -12.05 7.67 0.01
N SER A 63 -12.21 8.84 -0.61
CA SER A 63 -11.12 9.54 -1.30
C SER A 63 -9.93 9.82 -0.39
N ASP A 64 -10.18 10.09 0.90
CA ASP A 64 -9.12 10.29 1.90
C ASP A 64 -8.29 9.02 2.14
N LEU A 65 -8.93 7.86 2.25
CA LEU A 65 -8.24 6.57 2.38
C LEU A 65 -7.43 6.25 1.13
N ILE A 66 -7.99 6.48 -0.06
CA ILE A 66 -7.29 6.25 -1.33
C ILE A 66 -6.01 7.10 -1.41
N ASN A 67 -6.08 8.37 -1.01
CA ASN A 67 -4.91 9.25 -1.00
C ASN A 67 -3.85 8.85 0.03
N ARG A 68 -4.25 8.26 1.16
CA ARG A 68 -3.31 7.68 2.15
C ARG A 68 -2.72 6.34 1.69
N LEU A 69 -3.51 5.52 1.01
CA LEU A 69 -3.10 4.21 0.53
C LEU A 69 -2.16 4.29 -0.67
N ILE A 70 -2.42 5.21 -1.61
CA ILE A 70 -1.63 5.37 -2.83
C ILE A 70 -0.89 6.71 -2.80
N PRO A 71 0.39 6.73 -2.38
CA PRO A 71 1.20 7.94 -2.41
C PRO A 71 1.56 8.36 -3.86
N GLU A 72 1.84 9.64 -4.06
CA GLU A 72 2.02 10.25 -5.39
C GLU A 72 3.16 9.62 -6.22
N HIS A 73 4.23 9.17 -5.59
CA HIS A 73 5.35 8.50 -6.28
C HIS A 73 4.93 7.13 -6.83
N ILE A 74 4.01 6.42 -6.14
CA ILE A 74 3.42 5.17 -6.63
C ILE A 74 2.48 5.45 -7.80
N LYS A 75 1.61 6.47 -7.72
CA LYS A 75 0.73 6.83 -8.86
C LYS A 75 1.54 7.06 -10.13
N ARG A 76 2.67 7.75 -9.98
CA ARG A 76 3.62 8.01 -11.07
C ARG A 76 4.26 6.71 -11.58
N GLN A 77 4.75 5.85 -10.68
CA GLN A 77 5.34 4.55 -11.05
C GLN A 77 4.33 3.59 -11.70
N MET A 78 3.08 3.60 -11.25
CA MET A 78 1.99 2.80 -11.82
C MET A 78 1.68 3.23 -13.25
N GLY A 79 1.63 4.55 -13.48
CA GLY A 79 1.56 5.12 -14.82
C GLY A 79 2.75 4.69 -15.68
N MET A 80 3.96 4.61 -15.12
CA MET A 80 5.18 4.19 -15.84
C MET A 80 5.26 2.68 -16.12
N GLN A 81 4.69 1.82 -15.27
CA GLN A 81 4.64 0.36 -15.47
C GLN A 81 3.80 -0.03 -16.70
N PHE A 82 2.73 0.73 -17.02
CA PHE A 82 1.95 0.49 -18.24
C PHE A 82 2.77 0.72 -19.53
N PHE A 83 3.80 1.57 -19.51
CA PHE A 83 4.63 1.84 -20.68
C PHE A 83 5.77 0.85 -20.88
N SER A 84 6.11 0.02 -19.88
CA SER A 84 7.25 -0.90 -19.97
C SER A 84 6.90 -2.25 -20.62
N SER A 85 5.63 -2.62 -20.72
CA SER A 85 5.22 -3.90 -21.35
C SER A 85 5.05 -3.83 -22.87
N ASN A 86 5.41 -2.72 -23.51
CA ASN A 86 5.11 -2.49 -24.94
C ASN A 86 6.36 -2.29 -25.84
N ASN A 87 7.56 -2.61 -25.36
CA ASN A 87 8.82 -2.41 -26.11
C ASN A 87 9.54 -3.69 -26.55
N ASP A 88 8.99 -4.89 -26.32
CA ASP A 88 9.59 -6.16 -26.76
C ASP A 88 8.98 -6.67 -28.09
N MET A 89 8.87 -5.81 -29.12
CA MET A 89 8.44 -6.28 -30.44
C MET A 89 9.14 -5.63 -31.64
N ASP A 90 10.31 -5.00 -31.48
CA ASP A 90 11.06 -4.53 -32.65
C ASP A 90 12.59 -4.52 -32.44
N MET A 91 13.22 -5.69 -32.59
CA MET A 91 14.58 -5.86 -33.13
C MET A 91 14.97 -7.35 -33.12
N THR A 92 14.61 -8.09 -34.17
CA THR A 92 15.45 -9.03 -34.94
C THR A 92 14.63 -9.52 -36.13
#